data_AF-A0A453A003-F1
#
_entry.id   AF-A0A453A003-F1
#
_cell.length_a   1.000
_cell.length_b   1.000
_cell.length_c   1.000
_cell.angle_alpha   90.00
_cell.angle_beta   90.00
_cell.angle_gamma   90.00
#
_symmetry.space_group_name_H-M   'P 1'
#
loop_
_entity.id
_entity.type
_entity.pdbx_description
1 polymer ?
#
loop_
_entity_poly.entity_id
_entity_poly.type
_entity_poly.pdbx_seq_one_letter_code
_entity_poly.pdbx_strand_id
1 'polypeptide(L)'
;MLSENNSVIGLRYDSQNLSLGASVVPFLLPGEEPSMVPYGAWLVGRIGGLSAGAQYKPLSDWLSTPTDGSMNCLPFEDLKNWDYAISYDVGSASPLSPSLNFSLELVRSTQLVASFYQHQVVLREVKGGPRFEDADEIVNYIDFGVELATRVGKDKPTDDADNSSFQIAANWQANKNFLVKGKLGPSKSSVALAFKSWWKPMFTFSFTAVNDHSKGTRGYGFGIHVDDQRDPDSSHLL
;
A
#
# COMPACT_ATOMS: atom_id res chain seq x y z
N MET A 1 -28.81 16.52 -4.36
CA MET A 1 -28.07 15.27 -4.64
C MET A 1 -27.06 15.58 -5.73
N LEU A 2 -25.82 15.92 -5.36
CA LEU A 2 -24.71 16.15 -6.30
C LEU A 2 -24.06 14.79 -6.55
N SER A 3 -24.11 14.31 -7.80
CA SER A 3 -23.62 12.98 -8.18
C SER A 3 -22.10 12.87 -8.07
N GLU A 4 -21.65 11.71 -7.62
CA GLU A 4 -20.28 11.23 -7.37
C GLU A 4 -19.39 11.14 -8.63
N ASN A 5 -19.22 12.23 -9.39
CA ASN A 5 -18.32 12.27 -10.55
C ASN A 5 -17.34 13.45 -10.47
N ASN A 6 -16.53 13.48 -9.41
CA ASN A 6 -15.39 14.39 -9.37
C ASN A 6 -14.25 13.78 -10.19
N SER A 7 -14.14 14.19 -11.45
CA SER A 7 -12.98 13.86 -12.30
C SER A 7 -11.74 14.52 -11.73
N VAL A 8 -10.75 13.77 -11.26
CA VAL A 8 -9.47 14.33 -10.81
C VAL A 8 -8.49 14.31 -11.98
N ILE A 9 -7.92 15.46 -12.33
CA ILE A 9 -6.85 15.57 -13.32
C ILE A 9 -5.53 15.71 -12.56
N GLY A 10 -4.55 14.89 -12.91
CA GLY A 10 -3.23 14.90 -12.27
C GLY A 10 -2.09 14.88 -13.26
N LEU A 11 -1.00 15.54 -12.88
CA LEU A 11 0.28 15.48 -13.58
C LEU A 11 1.31 14.89 -12.61
N ARG A 12 2.13 13.96 -13.10
CA ARG A 12 3.24 13.37 -12.37
C ARG A 12 4.48 13.40 -13.25
N TYR A 13 5.58 13.84 -12.66
CA TYR A 13 6.92 13.71 -13.21
C TYR A 13 7.74 12.79 -12.31
N ASP A 14 8.51 11.88 -12.89
CA ASP A 14 9.34 10.95 -12.15
C ASP A 14 10.70 10.81 -12.83
N SER A 15 11.73 10.80 -12.02
CA SER A 15 13.13 10.62 -12.41
C SER A 15 13.83 9.79 -11.34
N GLN A 16 15.09 9.40 -11.57
CA GLN A 16 15.85 8.60 -10.61
C GLN A 16 15.97 9.28 -9.24
N ASN A 17 16.17 10.59 -9.20
CA ASN A 17 16.46 11.33 -7.98
C ASN A 17 15.29 12.22 -7.50
N LEU A 18 14.27 12.44 -8.33
CA LEU A 18 13.19 13.38 -8.05
C LEU A 18 11.87 12.90 -8.63
N SER A 19 10.83 12.96 -7.82
CA SER A 19 9.47 12.66 -8.21
C SER A 19 8.56 13.78 -7.70
N LEU A 20 7.68 14.29 -8.54
CA LEU A 20 6.73 15.33 -8.14
C LEU A 20 5.41 15.14 -8.86
N GLY A 21 4.34 15.57 -8.24
CA GLY A 21 3.03 15.54 -8.85
C GLY A 21 2.09 16.57 -8.27
N ALA A 22 1.11 16.94 -9.08
CA ALA A 22 0.03 17.83 -8.69
C ALA A 22 -1.29 17.29 -9.25
N SER A 23 -2.37 17.53 -8.53
CA SER A 23 -3.71 17.10 -8.88
C SER A 23 -4.69 18.24 -8.63
N VAL A 24 -5.66 18.36 -9.53
CA VAL A 24 -6.69 19.38 -9.52
C VAL A 24 -8.04 18.74 -9.82
N VAL A 25 -9.09 19.30 -9.24
CA VAL A 25 -10.47 18.97 -9.60
C VAL A 25 -11.00 20.13 -10.45
N PRO A 26 -11.39 19.89 -11.71
CA PRO A 26 -12.10 20.87 -12.49
C PRO A 26 -13.51 21.03 -11.90
N PHE A 27 -13.88 22.27 -11.63
CA PHE A 27 -15.19 22.64 -11.12
C PHE A 27 -15.89 23.51 -12.17
N LEU A 28 -17.11 23.11 -12.53
CA LEU A 28 -17.95 23.81 -13.50
C LEU A 28 -19.21 24.29 -12.78
N LEU A 29 -19.34 25.60 -12.55
CA LEU A 29 -20.61 26.20 -12.19
C LEU A 29 -21.42 26.49 -13.47
N PRO A 30 -22.74 26.19 -13.50
CA PRO A 30 -23.57 26.52 -14.65
C PRO A 30 -23.55 28.04 -14.91
N GLY A 31 -22.94 28.46 -16.03
CA GLY A 31 -22.89 29.87 -16.43
C GLY A 31 -21.59 30.61 -16.12
N GLU A 32 -20.59 29.96 -15.53
CA GLU A 32 -19.25 30.53 -15.30
C GLU A 32 -18.16 29.78 -16.08
N GLU A 33 -17.02 30.46 -16.28
CA GLU A 33 -15.81 29.86 -16.85
C GLU A 33 -15.30 28.69 -15.97
N PRO A 34 -14.71 27.64 -16.57
CA PRO A 34 -14.16 26.52 -15.82
C PRO A 34 -13.10 27.00 -14.82
N SER A 35 -13.33 26.72 -13.54
CA SER A 35 -12.37 27.00 -12.46
C SER A 35 -11.68 25.70 -12.02
N MET A 36 -10.39 25.80 -11.69
CA MET A 36 -9.59 24.66 -11.22
C MET A 36 -9.28 24.81 -9.74
N VAL A 37 -9.65 23.80 -8.95
CA VAL A 37 -9.34 23.75 -7.52
C VAL A 37 -8.13 22.82 -7.29
N PRO A 38 -7.09 23.26 -6.56
CA PRO A 38 -5.99 22.38 -6.17
C PRO A 38 -6.48 21.28 -5.24
N TYR A 39 -6.31 20.02 -5.65
CA TYR A 39 -6.70 18.83 -4.87
C TYR A 39 -5.54 18.27 -4.06
N GLY A 40 -4.31 18.46 -4.53
CA GLY A 40 -3.11 18.09 -3.79
C GLY A 40 -1.85 18.17 -4.64
N ALA A 41 -0.71 18.28 -3.97
CA ALA A 41 0.60 18.28 -4.61
C ALA A 41 1.58 17.47 -3.76
N TRP A 42 2.62 16.92 -4.36
CA TRP A 42 3.64 16.18 -3.63
C TRP A 42 5.00 16.28 -4.33
N LEU A 43 6.06 16.17 -3.54
CA LEU A 43 7.45 16.21 -3.98
C LEU A 43 8.24 15.18 -3.17
N VAL A 44 9.05 14.37 -3.85
CA VAL A 44 9.91 13.34 -3.25
C VAL A 44 11.29 13.44 -3.89
N GLY A 45 12.31 13.67 -3.07
CA GLY A 45 13.71 13.55 -3.44
C GLY A 45 14.27 12.19 -3.04
N ARG A 46 15.18 11.65 -3.85
CA ARG A 46 15.87 10.37 -3.61
C ARG A 46 17.37 10.56 -3.78
N ILE A 47 18.14 10.06 -2.82
CA ILE A 47 19.60 10.09 -2.83
C ILE A 47 20.09 8.74 -2.30
N GLY A 48 20.57 7.90 -3.22
CA GLY A 48 20.98 6.53 -2.88
C GLY A 48 19.81 5.73 -2.33
N GLY A 49 19.97 5.15 -1.14
CA GLY A 49 18.90 4.43 -0.43
C GLY A 49 17.95 5.32 0.36
N LEU A 50 18.19 6.62 0.50
CA LEU A 50 17.34 7.52 1.27
C LEU A 50 16.36 8.25 0.33
N SER A 51 15.08 8.26 0.70
CA SER A 51 14.06 9.09 0.06
C SER A 51 13.38 9.97 1.10
N ALA A 52 13.04 11.20 0.73
CA ALA A 52 12.28 12.10 1.58
C ALA A 52 11.29 12.89 0.74
N GLY A 53 10.10 13.13 1.28
CA GLY A 53 9.07 13.85 0.56
C GLY A 53 8.08 14.57 1.45
N ALA A 54 7.34 15.47 0.81
CA ALA A 54 6.23 16.18 1.40
C ALA A 54 5.03 16.09 0.46
N GLN A 55 3.85 15.90 1.03
CA GLN A 55 2.58 15.91 0.33
C GLN A 55 1.70 16.98 0.96
N TYR A 56 1.14 17.83 0.11
CA TYR A 56 0.09 18.77 0.45
C TYR A 56 -1.26 18.19 0.04
N LYS A 57 -2.17 18.08 0.99
CA LYS A 57 -3.54 17.64 0.79
C LYS A 57 -4.49 18.52 1.62
N PRO A 58 -5.24 19.45 0.99
CA PRO A 58 -6.13 20.35 1.71
C PRO A 58 -7.26 19.58 2.40
N LEU A 59 -7.66 20.03 3.59
CA LEU A 59 -8.81 19.49 4.31
C LEU A 59 -10.10 19.74 3.51
N SER A 60 -10.96 18.73 3.45
CA SER A 60 -12.23 18.72 2.67
C SER A 60 -13.20 19.85 3.03
N ASP A 61 -13.07 20.45 4.21
CA ASP A 61 -14.01 21.45 4.73
C ASP A 61 -14.01 22.74 3.91
N TRP A 62 -12.96 23.01 3.12
CA TRP A 62 -12.93 24.13 2.18
C TRP A 62 -13.76 23.89 0.91
N LEU A 63 -13.97 22.62 0.52
CA LEU A 63 -14.79 22.27 -0.65
C LEU A 63 -16.29 22.37 -0.36
N SER A 64 -16.67 22.49 0.92
CA SER A 64 -18.03 22.73 1.37
C SER A 64 -18.25 24.22 1.66
N THR A 65 -18.94 24.89 0.74
CA THR A 65 -19.65 26.18 0.87
C THR A 65 -18.82 27.47 1.09
N PRO A 66 -18.75 28.38 0.09
CA PRO A 66 -18.37 29.77 0.31
C PRO A 66 -19.58 30.51 0.91
N THR A 67 -19.74 30.46 2.24
CA THR A 67 -20.89 31.13 2.90
C THR A 67 -20.55 32.54 3.41
N ASP A 68 -19.28 32.95 3.36
CA ASP A 68 -18.91 34.29 3.78
C ASP A 68 -17.77 34.79 2.88
N GLY A 69 -17.94 35.96 2.27
CA GLY A 69 -17.08 36.55 1.23
C GLY A 69 -15.68 36.97 1.71
N SER A 70 -15.13 36.23 2.67
CA SER A 70 -13.82 36.37 3.24
C SER A 70 -12.89 35.35 2.58
N MET A 71 -12.02 35.82 1.67
CA MET A 71 -10.80 35.09 1.29
C MET A 71 -9.88 35.03 2.51
N ASN A 72 -10.19 34.17 3.47
CA ASN A 72 -9.24 33.85 4.53
C ASN A 72 -8.06 33.08 3.93
N CYS A 73 -6.87 33.46 4.43
CA CYS A 73 -5.51 33.13 4.01
C CYS A 73 -5.29 31.84 3.21
N LEU A 74 -4.33 31.92 2.28
CA LEU A 74 -3.84 30.83 1.46
C LEU A 74 -3.70 29.50 2.27
N PRO A 75 -4.33 28.39 1.82
CA PRO A 75 -4.44 27.15 2.60
C PRO A 75 -3.12 26.39 2.80
N PHE A 76 -2.00 26.97 2.34
CA PHE A 76 -0.64 26.45 2.50
C PHE A 76 -0.06 26.66 3.91
N GLU A 77 -0.58 27.63 4.68
CA GLU A 77 -0.07 27.96 6.01
C GLU A 77 -0.51 26.95 7.09
N ASP A 78 -1.58 26.19 6.85
CA ASP A 78 -2.02 25.16 7.81
C ASP A 78 -1.14 23.91 7.71
N LEU A 79 -0.34 23.68 8.76
CA LEU A 79 0.51 22.49 8.92
C LEU A 79 -0.27 21.17 8.92
N LYS A 80 -1.59 21.19 9.15
CA LYS A 80 -2.46 20.00 9.05
C LYS A 80 -2.76 19.57 7.61
N ASN A 81 -2.46 20.42 6.63
CA ASN A 81 -2.58 20.09 5.22
C ASN A 81 -1.32 19.45 4.64
N TRP A 82 -0.27 19.26 5.45
CA TRP A 82 1.00 18.70 5.03
C TRP A 82 1.27 17.35 5.69
N ASP A 83 1.68 16.39 4.87
CA ASP A 83 2.21 15.09 5.26
C ASP A 83 3.69 15.05 4.86
N TYR A 84 4.55 14.57 5.76
CA TYR A 84 5.99 14.43 5.51
C TYR A 84 6.39 12.97 5.63
N ALA A 85 7.28 12.51 4.77
CA ALA A 85 7.76 11.13 4.80
C ALA A 85 9.26 11.06 4.55
N ILE A 86 9.94 10.17 5.26
CA ILE A 86 11.32 9.79 5.03
C ILE A 86 11.38 8.27 4.98
N SER A 87 11.96 7.71 3.94
CA SER A 87 12.21 6.28 3.83
C SER A 87 13.68 5.98 3.59
N TYR A 88 14.11 4.83 4.06
CA TYR A 88 15.43 4.28 3.85
C TYR A 88 15.31 2.85 3.33
N ASP A 89 15.87 2.64 2.16
CA ASP A 89 15.84 1.42 1.39
C ASP A 89 17.26 0.88 1.26
N VAL A 90 17.44 -0.38 1.67
CA VAL A 90 18.70 -1.12 1.55
C VAL A 90 18.43 -2.41 0.81
N GLY A 91 19.08 -2.58 -0.33
CA GLY A 91 19.00 -3.81 -1.10
C GLY A 91 19.06 -3.55 -2.59
N SER A 92 19.12 -4.63 -3.35
CA SER A 92 19.01 -4.57 -4.81
C SER A 92 17.53 -4.45 -5.21
N ALA A 93 17.25 -3.78 -6.33
CA ALA A 93 15.91 -3.69 -6.90
C ALA A 93 15.36 -5.05 -7.42
N SER A 94 16.16 -6.12 -7.34
CA SER A 94 15.76 -7.46 -7.78
C SER A 94 14.88 -8.15 -6.73
N PRO A 95 13.74 -8.73 -7.14
CA PRO A 95 12.89 -9.56 -6.27
C PRO A 95 13.54 -10.89 -5.88
N LEU A 96 14.75 -11.19 -6.36
CA LEU A 96 15.53 -12.38 -6.02
C LEU A 96 16.61 -12.10 -4.97
N SER A 97 16.73 -10.86 -4.50
CA SER A 97 17.71 -10.44 -3.51
C SER A 97 17.02 -9.90 -2.27
N PRO A 98 17.55 -10.17 -1.07
CA PRO A 98 16.99 -9.64 0.16
C PRO A 98 17.00 -8.11 0.13
N SER A 99 15.95 -7.51 0.66
CA SER A 99 15.80 -6.05 0.76
C SER A 99 15.15 -5.65 2.08
N LEU A 100 15.43 -4.43 2.50
CA LEU A 100 14.93 -3.84 3.72
C LEU A 100 14.47 -2.42 3.41
N ASN A 101 13.26 -2.09 3.83
CA ASN A 101 12.69 -0.75 3.74
C ASN A 101 12.27 -0.33 5.14
N PHE A 102 12.69 0.86 5.54
CA PHE A 102 12.17 1.55 6.71
C PHE A 102 11.53 2.85 6.25
N SER A 103 10.29 3.13 6.66
CA SER A 103 9.63 4.39 6.37
C SER A 103 9.13 5.04 7.66
N LEU A 104 9.20 6.36 7.69
CA LEU A 104 8.71 7.19 8.77
C LEU A 104 7.90 8.33 8.17
N GLU A 105 6.62 8.38 8.52
CA GLU A 105 5.66 9.35 7.99
C GLU A 105 5.06 10.15 9.13
N LEU A 106 4.98 11.46 8.96
CA LEU A 106 4.26 12.39 9.81
C LEU A 106 3.03 12.88 9.04
N VAL A 107 1.88 12.29 9.36
CA VAL A 107 0.59 12.60 8.75
C VAL A 107 -0.06 13.78 9.49
N ARG A 108 -0.35 14.85 8.74
CA ARG A 108 -1.04 16.07 9.19
C ARG A 108 -0.48 16.67 10.46
N SER A 109 0.84 16.55 10.66
CA SER A 109 1.53 16.97 11.89
C SER A 109 0.95 16.40 13.21
N THR A 110 0.15 15.34 13.16
CA THR A 110 -0.63 14.82 14.31
C THR A 110 -0.46 13.32 14.53
N GLN A 111 -0.02 12.58 13.52
CA GLN A 111 0.18 11.15 13.60
C GLN A 111 1.51 10.76 12.98
N LEU A 112 2.34 10.06 13.75
CA LEU A 112 3.60 9.49 13.30
C LEU A 112 3.38 8.01 12.99
N VAL A 113 3.72 7.59 11.79
CA VAL A 113 3.65 6.20 11.33
C VAL A 113 5.06 5.75 10.99
N ALA A 114 5.58 4.77 11.71
CA ALA A 114 6.83 4.11 11.42
C ALA A 114 6.54 2.71 10.88
N SER A 115 7.07 2.40 9.71
CA SER A 115 6.92 1.09 9.09
C SER A 115 8.28 0.49 8.77
N PHE A 116 8.38 -0.81 8.92
CA PHE A 116 9.55 -1.61 8.62
C PHE A 116 9.12 -2.78 7.76
N TYR A 117 9.83 -3.03 6.68
CA TYR A 117 9.59 -4.12 5.76
C TYR A 117 10.91 -4.80 5.43
N GLN A 118 10.91 -6.13 5.42
CA GLN A 118 12.06 -6.94 5.11
C GLN A 118 11.65 -8.10 4.21
N HIS A 119 12.29 -8.19 3.04
CA HIS A 119 12.20 -9.29 2.11
C HIS A 119 13.41 -10.21 2.28
N GLN A 120 13.17 -11.51 2.43
CA GLN A 120 14.19 -12.54 2.52
C GLN A 120 13.94 -13.62 1.47
N VAL A 121 15.05 -14.10 0.91
CA VAL A 121 15.09 -15.19 -0.07
C VAL A 121 15.83 -16.35 0.56
N VAL A 122 15.15 -17.48 0.71
CA VAL A 122 15.72 -18.71 1.29
C VAL A 122 15.75 -19.78 0.21
N LEU A 123 16.96 -20.15 -0.22
CA LEU A 123 17.15 -21.25 -1.15
C LEU A 123 17.21 -22.55 -0.36
N ARG A 124 16.38 -23.53 -0.75
CA ARG A 124 16.41 -24.87 -0.19
C ARG A 124 16.90 -25.85 -1.25
N GLU A 125 18.04 -26.46 -0.99
CA GLU A 125 18.49 -27.61 -1.75
C GLU A 125 17.66 -28.84 -1.35
N VAL A 126 16.88 -29.36 -2.28
CA VAL A 126 16.28 -30.69 -2.13
C VAL A 126 17.25 -31.68 -2.76
N LYS A 127 17.96 -32.46 -1.93
CA LYS A 127 18.78 -33.56 -2.44
C LYS A 127 17.88 -34.56 -3.17
N GLY A 128 18.04 -34.65 -4.48
CA GLY A 128 17.45 -35.71 -5.29
C GLY A 128 17.91 -37.08 -4.79
N GLY A 129 16.98 -38.04 -4.73
CA GLY A 129 17.34 -39.44 -4.50
C GLY A 129 18.26 -39.97 -5.63
N PRO A 130 18.88 -41.14 -5.46
CA PRO A 130 19.99 -41.64 -6.31
C PRO A 130 19.63 -41.98 -7.77
N ARG A 131 18.50 -41.50 -8.30
CA ARG A 131 18.04 -41.73 -9.69
C ARG A 131 17.71 -40.46 -10.47
N PHE A 132 17.87 -39.28 -9.90
CA PHE A 132 17.64 -38.00 -10.59
C PHE A 132 18.83 -37.08 -10.28
N GLU A 133 19.65 -36.78 -11.29
CA GLU A 133 20.86 -35.94 -11.16
C GLU A 133 20.57 -34.43 -11.06
N ASP A 134 19.31 -34.01 -11.17
CA ASP A 134 18.95 -32.60 -11.01
C ASP A 134 18.34 -32.37 -9.61
N ALA A 135 19.10 -31.68 -8.76
CA ALA A 135 18.57 -31.14 -7.52
C ALA A 135 17.68 -29.93 -7.86
N ASP A 136 16.36 -30.08 -7.75
CA ASP A 136 15.44 -28.95 -7.89
C ASP A 136 15.67 -27.94 -6.75
N GLU A 137 16.25 -26.80 -7.09
CA GLU A 137 16.42 -25.67 -6.17
C GLU A 137 15.07 -24.98 -5.94
N ILE A 138 14.51 -25.15 -4.74
CA ILE A 138 13.26 -24.51 -4.37
C ILE A 138 13.58 -23.20 -3.63
N VAL A 139 13.35 -22.08 -4.31
CA VAL A 139 13.44 -20.75 -3.72
C VAL A 139 12.16 -20.44 -2.95
N ASN A 140 12.31 -20.17 -1.65
CA ASN A 140 11.24 -19.70 -0.78
C ASN A 140 11.39 -18.19 -0.56
N TYR A 141 10.27 -17.48 -0.63
CA TYR A 141 10.24 -16.04 -0.36
C TYR A 141 9.49 -15.80 0.95
N ILE A 142 10.13 -15.06 1.85
CA ILE A 142 9.56 -14.68 3.15
C ILE A 142 9.64 -13.17 3.26
N ASP A 143 8.48 -12.52 3.38
CA ASP A 143 8.39 -11.11 3.70
C ASP A 143 7.91 -10.93 5.13
N PHE A 144 8.47 -9.96 5.82
CA PHE A 144 8.07 -9.56 7.15
C PHE A 144 7.88 -8.05 7.17
N GLY A 145 6.80 -7.60 7.82
CA GLY A 145 6.46 -6.18 7.93
C GLY A 145 5.97 -5.84 9.33
N VAL A 146 6.32 -4.64 9.78
CA VAL A 146 5.84 -4.07 11.04
C VAL A 146 5.40 -2.64 10.76
N GLU A 147 4.28 -2.23 11.31
CA GLU A 147 3.75 -0.87 11.23
C GLU A 147 3.38 -0.42 12.64
N LEU A 148 3.88 0.74 13.05
CA LEU A 148 3.58 1.41 14.30
C LEU A 148 3.06 2.80 14.01
N ALA A 149 1.80 3.05 14.36
CA ALA A 149 1.20 4.37 14.27
C ALA A 149 0.94 4.92 15.67
N THR A 150 1.44 6.13 15.95
CA THR A 150 1.27 6.84 17.20
C THR A 150 0.81 8.28 16.97
N ARG A 151 0.00 8.84 17.87
CA ARG A 151 -0.40 10.24 17.79
C ARG A 151 0.66 11.14 18.41
N VAL A 152 0.99 12.22 17.71
CA VAL A 152 1.90 13.27 18.15
C VAL A 152 1.07 14.53 18.34
N GLY A 153 0.54 14.73 19.55
CA GLY A 153 -0.29 15.90 19.87
C GLY A 153 -0.35 16.16 21.37
N LYS A 154 -0.10 17.42 21.76
CA LYS A 154 -0.24 17.93 23.13
C LYS A 154 -1.57 18.67 23.24
N ASP A 155 -2.68 17.99 23.49
CA ASP A 155 -3.88 18.63 24.04
C ASP A 155 -4.77 17.56 24.66
N LYS A 156 -4.84 17.60 26.01
CA LYS A 156 -5.63 16.83 26.99
C LYS A 156 -5.89 15.34 26.69
N PRO A 157 -5.76 14.45 27.70
CA PRO A 157 -6.31 13.11 27.58
C PRO A 157 -7.83 13.26 27.43
N THR A 158 -8.31 13.17 26.20
CA THR A 158 -9.69 12.74 25.95
C THR A 158 -9.72 11.27 26.39
N ASP A 159 -10.81 10.85 27.04
CA ASP A 159 -10.95 9.54 27.69
C ASP A 159 -10.66 8.31 26.78
N ASP A 160 -10.39 8.52 25.48
CA ASP A 160 -9.88 7.54 24.53
C ASP A 160 -8.33 7.47 24.55
N ALA A 161 -7.79 7.16 25.73
CA ALA A 161 -6.37 6.91 25.94
C ALA A 161 -5.93 5.55 25.33
N ASP A 162 -6.01 5.35 24.01
CA ASP A 162 -5.27 4.28 23.28
C ASP A 162 -5.60 4.23 21.78
N ASN A 163 -5.16 5.22 21.00
CA ASN A 163 -5.25 5.13 19.53
C ASN A 163 -3.90 4.83 18.87
N SER A 164 -2.93 4.35 19.65
CA SER A 164 -1.70 3.79 19.08
C SER A 164 -2.03 2.43 18.47
N SER A 165 -1.59 2.20 17.23
CA SER A 165 -1.82 0.93 16.55
C SER A 165 -0.49 0.31 16.18
N PHE A 166 -0.34 -0.96 16.50
CA PHE A 166 0.83 -1.74 16.17
C PHE A 166 0.38 -2.94 15.35
N GLN A 167 1.03 -3.22 14.22
CA GLN A 167 0.64 -4.30 13.34
C GLN A 167 1.88 -5.00 12.85
N ILE A 168 1.85 -6.32 12.84
CA ILE A 168 2.88 -7.19 12.29
C ILE A 168 2.24 -7.96 11.14
N ALA A 169 2.93 -8.07 10.02
CA ALA A 169 2.51 -8.88 8.89
C ALA A 169 3.65 -9.79 8.46
N ALA A 170 3.31 -10.96 7.96
CA ALA A 170 4.25 -11.87 7.35
C ALA A 170 3.63 -12.48 6.10
N ASN A 171 4.43 -12.66 5.07
CA ASN A 171 4.07 -13.36 3.85
C ASN A 171 5.09 -14.47 3.62
N TRP A 172 4.62 -15.67 3.35
CA TRP A 172 5.49 -16.79 3.03
C TRP A 172 4.97 -17.49 1.79
N GLN A 173 5.78 -17.45 0.73
CA GLN A 173 5.59 -18.26 -0.46
C GLN A 173 6.43 -19.52 -0.34
N ALA A 174 5.81 -20.60 0.12
CA ALA A 174 6.48 -21.88 0.36
C ALA A 174 6.84 -22.64 -0.92
N ASN A 175 6.08 -22.42 -2.01
CA ASN A 175 6.42 -22.87 -3.34
C ASN A 175 5.65 -22.04 -4.39
N LYS A 176 5.85 -22.33 -5.68
CA LYS A 176 5.13 -21.66 -6.80
C LYS A 176 3.60 -21.75 -6.72
N ASN A 177 3.08 -22.66 -5.89
CA ASN A 177 1.69 -23.05 -5.82
C ASN A 177 1.04 -22.72 -4.47
N PHE A 178 1.79 -22.23 -3.49
CA PHE A 178 1.30 -22.05 -2.12
C PHE A 178 1.85 -20.77 -1.51
N LEU A 179 0.91 -19.94 -1.06
CA LEU A 179 1.17 -18.62 -0.48
C LEU A 179 0.37 -18.46 0.81
N VAL A 180 1.05 -18.05 1.87
CA VAL A 180 0.46 -17.77 3.18
C VAL A 180 0.73 -16.32 3.52
N LYS A 181 -0.32 -15.59 3.90
CA LYS A 181 -0.22 -14.22 4.40
C LYS A 181 -0.85 -14.17 5.78
N GLY A 182 -0.16 -13.60 6.74
CA GLY A 182 -0.64 -13.34 8.08
C GLY A 182 -0.50 -11.86 8.41
N LYS A 183 -1.46 -11.32 9.14
CA LYS A 183 -1.41 -9.99 9.73
C LYS A 183 -1.98 -10.06 11.14
N LEU A 184 -1.27 -9.48 12.10
CA LEU A 184 -1.60 -9.53 13.52
C LEU A 184 -1.44 -8.12 14.10
N GLY A 185 -2.48 -7.61 14.73
CA GLY A 185 -2.43 -6.39 15.53
C GLY A 185 -3.29 -6.54 16.79
N PRO A 186 -3.19 -5.62 17.76
CA PRO A 186 -3.91 -5.67 19.02
C PRO A 186 -5.43 -5.77 18.86
N SER A 187 -5.99 -5.10 17.85
CA SER A 187 -7.44 -5.07 17.62
C SER A 187 -7.93 -6.09 16.59
N LYS A 188 -7.09 -6.44 15.60
CA LYS A 188 -7.47 -7.28 14.46
C LYS A 188 -6.35 -8.22 14.07
N SER A 189 -6.72 -9.44 13.72
CA SER A 189 -5.83 -10.44 13.15
C SER A 189 -6.45 -11.06 11.91
N SER A 190 -5.66 -11.35 10.89
CA SER A 190 -6.13 -12.00 9.68
C SER A 190 -5.09 -12.97 9.13
N VAL A 191 -5.55 -14.05 8.52
CA VAL A 191 -4.73 -15.00 7.77
C VAL A 191 -5.39 -15.25 6.42
N ALA A 192 -4.57 -15.35 5.38
CA ALA A 192 -4.97 -15.71 4.04
C ALA A 192 -4.05 -16.82 3.52
N LEU A 193 -4.65 -17.80 2.86
CA LEU A 193 -3.99 -18.93 2.24
C LEU A 193 -4.42 -18.96 0.77
N ALA A 194 -3.47 -19.09 -0.14
CA ALA A 194 -3.76 -19.29 -1.55
C ALA A 194 -3.01 -20.52 -2.06
N PHE A 195 -3.73 -21.39 -2.76
CA PHE A 195 -3.22 -22.58 -3.40
C PHE A 195 -3.56 -22.56 -4.90
N LYS A 196 -2.55 -22.76 -5.74
CA LYS A 196 -2.68 -22.86 -7.19
C LYS A 196 -2.44 -24.30 -7.65
N SER A 197 -3.37 -24.84 -8.41
CA SER A 197 -3.29 -26.16 -9.00
C SER A 197 -2.30 -26.21 -10.17
N TRP A 198 -1.73 -27.39 -10.41
CA TRP A 198 -0.74 -27.68 -11.45
C TRP A 198 -1.33 -28.22 -12.75
N TRP A 199 -2.63 -28.52 -12.79
CA TRP A 199 -3.33 -29.06 -13.97
C TRP A 199 -4.11 -27.96 -14.71
N LYS A 200 -4.40 -28.18 -16.01
CA LYS A 200 -5.27 -27.30 -16.82
C LYS A 200 -6.76 -27.72 -16.69
N PRO A 201 -7.72 -26.78 -16.62
CA PRO A 201 -7.50 -25.36 -16.39
C PRO A 201 -6.94 -25.12 -14.99
N MET A 202 -6.16 -24.05 -14.82
CA MET A 202 -5.49 -23.77 -13.55
C MET A 202 -6.50 -23.21 -12.55
N PHE A 203 -6.71 -23.95 -11.46
CA PHE A 203 -7.54 -23.50 -10.36
C PHE A 203 -6.69 -22.83 -9.29
N THR A 204 -7.10 -21.64 -8.84
CA THR A 204 -6.55 -20.99 -7.66
C THR A 204 -7.62 -20.89 -6.59
N PHE A 205 -7.37 -21.54 -5.46
CA PHE A 205 -8.21 -21.50 -4.27
C PHE A 205 -7.61 -20.51 -3.28
N SER A 206 -8.42 -19.57 -2.80
CA SER A 206 -8.03 -18.66 -1.73
C SER A 206 -8.96 -18.80 -0.54
N PHE A 207 -8.39 -18.86 0.64
CA PHE A 207 -9.11 -18.87 1.90
C PHE A 207 -8.63 -17.71 2.76
N THR A 208 -9.55 -16.97 3.35
CA THR A 208 -9.23 -15.86 4.25
C THR A 208 -10.01 -16.02 5.55
N ALA A 209 -9.37 -15.72 6.67
CA ALA A 209 -10.01 -15.65 7.97
C ALA A 209 -9.57 -14.36 8.64
N VAL A 210 -10.53 -13.61 9.17
CA VAL A 210 -10.33 -12.35 9.88
C VAL A 210 -11.00 -12.48 11.25
N ASN A 211 -10.30 -12.08 12.29
CA ASN A 211 -10.82 -12.01 13.65
C ASN A 211 -10.60 -10.58 14.16
N ASP A 212 -11.70 -9.92 14.50
CA ASP A 212 -11.70 -8.63 15.19
C ASP A 212 -11.84 -8.91 16.68
N HIS A 213 -10.76 -8.71 17.42
CA HIS A 213 -10.68 -9.00 18.86
C HIS A 213 -11.42 -7.94 19.67
N SER A 214 -11.49 -6.71 19.15
CA SER A 214 -12.17 -5.60 19.81
C SER A 214 -13.69 -5.76 19.83
N LYS A 215 -14.26 -6.39 18.79
CA LYS A 215 -15.70 -6.63 18.65
C LYS A 215 -16.10 -8.09 18.87
N GLY A 216 -15.12 -8.98 19.03
CA GLY A 216 -15.34 -10.43 19.14
C GLY A 216 -15.88 -11.07 17.85
N THR A 217 -15.78 -10.40 16.70
CA THR A 217 -16.38 -10.86 15.44
C THR A 217 -15.37 -11.60 14.58
N ARG A 218 -15.80 -12.72 13.98
CA ARG A 218 -15.01 -13.52 13.03
C ARG A 218 -15.63 -13.47 11.65
N GLY A 219 -14.80 -13.32 10.63
CA GLY A 219 -15.17 -13.38 9.22
C GLY A 219 -14.33 -14.43 8.50
N TYR A 220 -14.95 -15.16 7.58
CA TYR A 220 -14.28 -16.14 6.73
C TYR A 220 -14.65 -15.84 5.28
N GLY A 221 -13.68 -15.95 4.39
CA GLY A 221 -13.85 -15.76 2.96
C GLY A 221 -13.23 -16.91 2.20
N PHE A 222 -13.83 -17.25 1.07
CA PHE A 222 -13.31 -18.26 0.16
C PHE A 222 -13.50 -17.77 -1.27
N GLY A 223 -12.46 -17.95 -2.09
CA GLY A 223 -12.44 -17.56 -3.50
C GLY A 223 -11.93 -18.70 -4.36
N ILE A 224 -12.51 -18.82 -5.55
CA ILE A 224 -12.02 -19.69 -6.61
C ILE A 224 -11.78 -18.79 -7.83
N HIS A 225 -10.59 -18.87 -8.39
CA HIS A 225 -10.25 -18.27 -9.66
C HIS A 225 -9.85 -19.38 -10.63
N VAL A 226 -10.41 -19.36 -11.83
CA VAL A 226 -10.11 -20.32 -12.89
C VAL A 226 -9.44 -19.56 -14.02
N ASP A 227 -8.23 -19.97 -14.34
CA ASP A 227 -7.47 -19.44 -15.47
C ASP A 227 -7.35 -20.53 -16.54
N ASP A 228 -7.88 -20.23 -17.72
CA ASP A 228 -7.79 -21.09 -18.90
C ASP A 228 -6.93 -20.37 -19.94
N GLN A 229 -5.61 -20.56 -19.82
CA GLN A 229 -4.71 -20.23 -20.92
C GLN A 229 -5.00 -21.18 -22.07
N ARG A 230 -5.81 -20.72 -23.03
CA ARG A 230 -5.83 -21.28 -24.38
C ARG A 230 -4.40 -21.22 -24.89
N ASP A 231 -3.86 -22.36 -25.29
CA ASP A 231 -2.62 -22.36 -26.06
C ASP A 231 -2.86 -21.45 -27.28
N PRO A 232 -1.91 -20.56 -27.63
CA PRO A 232 -2.04 -19.78 -28.85
C PRO A 232 -2.18 -20.79 -29.98
N ASP A 233 -3.36 -20.82 -30.60
CA ASP A 233 -3.63 -21.67 -31.74
C ASP A 233 -2.48 -21.51 -32.72
N SER A 234 -1.86 -22.63 -33.06
CA SER A 234 -0.95 -22.80 -34.18
C SER A 234 -1.71 -22.62 -35.50
N SER A 235 -2.36 -21.48 -35.67
CA SER A 235 -3.04 -21.06 -36.88
C SER A 235 -2.35 -19.82 -37.43
N HIS A 236 -1.18 -20.00 -38.03
CA HIS A 236 -0.69 -19.25 -39.20
C HIS A 236 0.58 -19.93 -39.72
N LEU A 237 0.41 -21.16 -40.24
CA LEU A 237 1.21 -21.64 -41.36
C LEU A 237 0.33 -21.53 -42.60
N LEU A 238 0.52 -20.46 -43.37
CA LEU A 238 0.26 -20.36 -44.80
C LEU A 238 1.18 -19.28 -45.38
#